data_AF-A0A1T2X0Y0-F1
#
_entry.id   AF-A0A1T2X0Y0-F1
#
_cell.length_a   1.000
_cell.length_b   1.000
_cell.length_c   1.000
_cell.angle_alpha   90.00
_cell.angle_beta   90.00
_cell.angle_gamma   90.00
#
_symmetry.space_group_name_H-M   'P 1'
#
loop_
_entity.id
_entity.type
_entity.pdbx_description
1 polymer ?
#
loop_
_entity_poly.entity_id
_entity_poly.type
_entity_poly.pdbx_seq_one_letter_code
_entity_poly.pdbx_strand_id
1 'polypeptide(L)'
;MHDIFQYICEPFTSKNEQTFRIKLMEYHSVNDYITILRKLGFSDSDHIINSYECIAKYSILNRFINTEEFKTLDYKKQNKIREGSRAYYFKDRAKNIIKPIDETIESGIYNMLSNSGHSFPLGLRNFTNSISSPAYLSWNNLLFISLEVTIIYLASVTNRFIRLRNRHLSHLSQNQKKFIKEMSSDGVLINWLNNCIEEDKKGFVL
;
A
#
# COMPACT_ATOMS: atom_id res chain seq x y z
N MET A 1 -0.55 -0.17 -0.86
CA MET A 1 -1.63 -1.19 -0.92
C MET A 1 -1.96 -1.76 0.46
N HIS A 2 -0.96 -2.08 1.29
CA HIS A 2 -1.14 -2.59 2.65
C HIS A 2 -1.87 -1.62 3.60
N ASP A 3 -1.55 -0.33 3.58
CA ASP A 3 -2.28 0.70 4.34
C ASP A 3 -3.80 0.71 4.05
N ILE A 4 -4.18 0.55 2.78
CA ILE A 4 -5.58 0.50 2.35
C ILE A 4 -6.24 -0.78 2.86
N PHE A 5 -5.56 -1.92 2.74
CA PHE A 5 -6.04 -3.18 3.30
C PHE A 5 -6.27 -3.05 4.81
N GLN A 6 -5.31 -2.52 5.57
CA GLN A 6 -5.46 -2.35 7.01
C GLN A 6 -6.58 -1.38 7.38
N TYR A 7 -6.74 -0.31 6.61
CA TYR A 7 -7.83 0.62 6.78
C TYR A 7 -9.21 -0.01 6.51
N ILE A 8 -9.35 -0.91 5.54
CA ILE A 8 -10.63 -1.59 5.29
C ILE A 8 -10.88 -2.70 6.31
N CYS A 9 -9.81 -3.38 6.72
CA CYS A 9 -9.83 -4.58 7.54
C CYS A 9 -9.54 -4.30 9.03
N GLU A 10 -9.77 -3.09 9.50
CA GLU A 10 -9.58 -2.75 10.91
C GLU A 10 -10.63 -3.46 11.79
N PRO A 11 -10.23 -4.25 12.80
CA PRO A 11 -11.18 -4.95 13.67
C PRO A 11 -12.00 -3.96 14.51
N PHE A 12 -13.22 -4.35 14.86
CA PHE A 12 -14.14 -3.58 15.70
C PHE A 12 -14.60 -2.22 15.13
N THR A 13 -14.44 -2.03 13.82
CA THR A 13 -15.01 -0.87 13.12
C THR A 13 -16.54 -0.95 13.11
N SER A 14 -17.22 0.16 13.39
CA SER A 14 -18.68 0.20 13.35
C SER A 14 -19.20 0.05 11.91
N LYS A 15 -20.45 -0.41 11.74
CA LYS A 15 -21.06 -0.53 10.40
C LYS A 15 -21.18 0.81 9.69
N ASN A 16 -21.48 1.87 10.43
CA ASN A 16 -21.58 3.22 9.88
C ASN A 16 -20.20 3.69 9.39
N GLU A 17 -19.15 3.45 10.19
CA GLU A 17 -17.79 3.79 9.81
C GLU A 17 -17.31 2.98 8.61
N GLN A 18 -17.59 1.69 8.56
CA GLN A 18 -17.28 0.86 7.39
C GLN A 18 -17.97 1.38 6.13
N THR A 19 -19.25 1.78 6.22
CA THR A 19 -20.01 2.37 5.13
C THR A 19 -19.39 3.69 4.67
N PHE A 20 -18.96 4.53 5.62
CA PHE A 20 -18.24 5.77 5.34
C PHE A 20 -16.93 5.50 4.59
N ARG A 21 -16.11 4.55 5.06
CA ARG A 21 -14.82 4.18 4.45
C ARG A 21 -15.00 3.73 2.99
N ILE A 22 -16.00 2.90 2.70
CA ILE A 22 -16.31 2.44 1.34
C ILE A 22 -16.71 3.61 0.44
N LYS A 23 -17.64 4.46 0.88
CA LYS A 23 -18.10 5.62 0.10
C LYS A 23 -16.97 6.61 -0.19
N LEU A 24 -16.05 6.81 0.76
CA LEU A 24 -14.86 7.65 0.56
C LEU A 24 -13.97 7.10 -0.55
N MET A 25 -13.74 5.78 -0.57
CA MET A 25 -12.95 5.12 -1.60
C MET A 25 -13.62 5.21 -2.98
N GLU A 26 -14.94 5.00 -3.04
CA GLU A 26 -15.72 5.19 -4.28
C GLU A 26 -15.59 6.62 -4.81
N TYR A 27 -15.68 7.61 -3.93
CA TYR A 27 -15.53 9.02 -4.29
C TYR A 27 -14.14 9.33 -4.86
N HIS A 28 -13.09 8.82 -4.21
CA HIS A 28 -11.72 8.99 -4.70
C HIS A 28 -11.50 8.32 -6.05
N SER A 29 -11.99 7.08 -6.23
CA SER A 29 -11.88 6.34 -7.49
C SER A 29 -12.47 7.14 -8.65
N VAL A 30 -13.65 7.74 -8.49
CA VAL A 30 -14.25 8.58 -9.53
C VAL A 30 -13.40 9.81 -9.85
N ASN A 31 -12.79 10.46 -8.84
CA ASN A 31 -11.87 11.57 -9.08
C ASN A 31 -10.61 11.15 -9.84
N ASP A 32 -10.05 9.97 -9.53
CA ASP A 32 -8.92 9.41 -10.25
C ASP A 32 -9.28 9.15 -11.72
N TYR A 33 -10.46 8.55 -11.98
CA TYR A 33 -10.94 8.32 -13.33
C TYR A 33 -11.06 9.61 -14.13
N ILE A 34 -11.68 10.65 -13.56
CA ILE A 34 -11.79 11.96 -14.22
C ILE A 34 -10.39 12.54 -14.52
N THR A 35 -9.46 12.42 -13.57
CA THR A 35 -8.07 12.89 -13.75
C THR A 35 -7.35 12.13 -14.86
N ILE A 36 -7.54 10.81 -14.93
CA ILE A 36 -6.97 9.96 -15.99
C ILE A 36 -7.55 10.36 -17.35
N LEU A 37 -8.87 10.50 -17.46
CA LEU A 37 -9.54 10.90 -18.70
C LEU A 37 -9.02 12.26 -19.20
N ARG A 38 -8.88 13.25 -18.31
CA ARG A 38 -8.29 14.55 -18.67
C ARG A 38 -6.86 14.42 -19.18
N LYS A 39 -6.03 13.56 -18.55
CA LYS A 39 -4.65 13.28 -19.01
C LYS A 39 -4.61 12.56 -20.36
N LEU A 40 -5.65 11.81 -20.70
CA LEU A 40 -5.81 11.15 -22.00
C LEU A 40 -6.37 12.10 -23.09
N GLY A 41 -6.59 13.38 -22.77
CA GLY A 41 -7.00 14.41 -23.73
C GLY A 41 -8.51 14.68 -23.78
N PHE A 42 -9.31 14.07 -22.91
CA PHE A 42 -10.73 14.39 -22.80
C PHE A 42 -10.91 15.77 -22.13
N SER A 43 -11.76 16.59 -22.74
CA SER A 43 -12.16 17.92 -22.32
C SER A 43 -13.39 17.88 -21.41
N ASP A 44 -13.62 18.97 -20.66
CA ASP A 44 -14.80 19.10 -19.80
C ASP A 44 -16.12 19.14 -20.60
N SER A 45 -16.07 19.44 -21.91
CA SER A 45 -17.23 19.35 -22.80
C SER A 45 -17.58 17.91 -23.19
N ASP A 46 -16.68 16.95 -23.03
CA ASP A 46 -16.93 15.58 -23.46
C ASP A 46 -17.99 14.91 -22.59
N HIS A 47 -18.93 14.20 -23.23
CA HIS A 47 -20.03 13.51 -22.55
C HIS A 47 -19.55 12.54 -21.47
N ILE A 48 -18.41 11.90 -21.66
CA ILE A 48 -17.83 10.98 -20.69
C ILE A 48 -17.40 11.72 -19.40
N ILE A 49 -16.69 12.84 -19.53
CA ILE A 49 -16.27 13.66 -18.37
C ILE A 49 -17.50 14.18 -17.64
N ASN A 50 -18.46 14.76 -18.37
CA ASN A 50 -19.71 15.26 -17.80
C ASN A 50 -20.51 14.17 -17.08
N SER A 51 -20.54 12.94 -17.62
CA SER A 51 -21.21 11.82 -16.96
C SER A 51 -20.54 11.46 -15.63
N TYR A 52 -19.21 11.41 -15.58
CA TYR A 52 -18.49 11.13 -14.34
C TYR A 52 -18.60 12.28 -13.32
N GLU A 53 -18.56 13.55 -13.75
CA GLU A 53 -18.66 14.70 -12.85
C GLU A 53 -20.08 14.93 -12.33
N CYS A 54 -21.06 15.03 -13.23
CA CYS A 54 -22.42 15.41 -12.87
C CYS A 54 -23.22 14.24 -12.29
N ILE A 55 -22.98 13.01 -12.73
CA ILE A 55 -23.79 11.85 -12.33
C ILE A 55 -23.05 11.08 -11.24
N ALA A 56 -21.86 10.55 -11.53
CA ALA A 56 -21.17 9.65 -10.60
C ALA A 56 -20.64 10.40 -9.37
N LYS A 57 -19.82 11.44 -9.57
CA LYS A 57 -19.16 12.18 -8.50
C LYS A 57 -20.16 12.89 -7.59
N TYR A 58 -21.13 13.60 -8.16
CA TYR A 58 -22.16 14.30 -7.38
C TYR A 58 -23.04 13.34 -6.56
N SER A 59 -23.50 12.24 -7.17
CA SER A 59 -24.30 11.22 -6.47
C SER A 59 -23.54 10.59 -5.30
N ILE A 60 -22.27 10.25 -5.49
CA ILE A 60 -21.44 9.68 -4.42
C ILE A 60 -21.18 10.73 -3.34
N LEU A 61 -20.84 11.96 -3.71
CA LEU A 61 -20.59 13.05 -2.77
C LEU A 61 -21.80 13.29 -1.86
N ASN A 62 -23.01 13.36 -2.42
CA ASN A 62 -24.23 13.55 -1.64
C ASN A 62 -24.52 12.39 -0.69
N ARG A 63 -24.27 11.15 -1.12
CA ARG A 63 -24.43 9.97 -0.24
C ARG A 63 -23.36 9.91 0.85
N PHE A 64 -22.21 10.53 0.60
CA PHE A 64 -21.05 10.56 1.47
C PHE A 64 -21.15 11.67 2.54
N ILE A 65 -21.42 12.92 2.17
CA ILE A 65 -21.49 14.06 3.11
C ILE A 65 -22.62 13.93 4.14
N ASN A 66 -23.63 13.12 3.83
CA ASN A 66 -24.78 12.90 4.71
C ASN A 66 -24.54 11.83 5.80
N THR A 67 -23.41 11.13 5.75
CA THR A 67 -23.01 10.18 6.79
C THR A 67 -22.72 10.88 8.11
N GLU A 68 -22.99 10.20 9.23
CA GLU A 68 -22.72 10.72 10.57
C GLU A 68 -21.22 10.91 10.80
N GLU A 69 -20.40 9.98 10.30
CA GLU A 69 -18.95 10.06 10.34
C GLU A 69 -18.42 11.32 9.68
N PHE A 70 -18.95 11.73 8.53
CA PHE A 70 -18.53 12.97 7.86
C PHE A 70 -18.86 14.20 8.71
N LYS A 71 -20.06 14.23 9.28
CA LYS A 71 -20.57 15.37 10.05
C LYS A 71 -19.80 15.60 11.35
N THR A 72 -19.26 14.54 11.95
CA THR A 72 -18.43 14.63 13.17
C THR A 72 -16.99 15.07 12.93
N LEU A 73 -16.54 15.17 11.67
CA LEU A 73 -15.21 15.67 11.34
C LEU A 73 -15.11 17.19 11.50
N ASP A 74 -13.92 17.67 11.84
CA ASP A 74 -13.62 19.10 11.77
C ASP A 74 -13.68 19.62 10.32
N TYR A 75 -13.89 20.93 10.17
CA TYR A 75 -14.04 21.59 8.87
C TYR A 75 -12.84 21.38 7.94
N LYS A 76 -11.62 21.34 8.49
CA LYS A 76 -10.38 21.16 7.72
C LYS A 76 -10.32 19.75 7.10
N LYS A 77 -10.73 18.74 7.87
CA LYS A 77 -10.83 17.34 7.42
C LYS A 77 -11.93 17.18 6.39
N GLN A 78 -13.09 17.80 6.62
CA GLN A 78 -14.19 17.80 5.65
C GLN A 78 -13.77 18.38 4.30
N ASN A 79 -13.08 19.53 4.28
CA ASN A 79 -12.60 20.15 3.04
C ASN A 79 -11.58 19.27 2.31
N LYS A 80 -10.58 18.73 3.03
CA LYS A 80 -9.60 17.82 2.41
C LYS A 80 -10.23 16.59 1.77
N ILE A 81 -11.30 16.08 2.37
CA ILE A 81 -12.04 14.94 1.80
C ILE A 81 -12.85 15.38 0.57
N ARG A 82 -13.50 16.55 0.60
CA ARG A 82 -14.23 17.09 -0.55
C ARG A 82 -13.33 17.36 -1.75
N GLU A 83 -12.07 17.70 -1.52
CA GLU A 83 -11.06 17.81 -2.58
C GLU A 83 -10.75 16.46 -3.26
N GLY A 84 -11.14 15.33 -2.65
CA GLY A 84 -10.91 14.01 -3.21
C GLY A 84 -9.45 13.59 -3.23
N SER A 85 -8.59 14.25 -2.45
CA SER A 85 -7.13 14.08 -2.51
C SER A 85 -6.60 12.74 -1.98
N ARG A 86 -7.42 11.97 -1.22
CA ARG A 86 -7.02 10.69 -0.62
C ARG A 86 -8.16 9.69 -0.53
N ALA A 87 -7.88 8.42 -0.86
CA ALA A 87 -8.85 7.31 -0.78
C ALA A 87 -9.17 6.87 0.66
N TYR A 88 -8.41 7.34 1.63
CA TYR A 88 -8.54 7.00 3.04
C TYR A 88 -8.22 8.24 3.88
N TYR A 89 -8.98 8.45 4.95
CA TYR A 89 -8.85 9.66 5.75
C TYR A 89 -9.07 9.35 7.22
N PHE A 90 -8.13 8.65 7.86
CA PHE A 90 -8.16 8.36 9.31
C PHE A 90 -6.86 7.64 9.75
N LYS A 91 -5.69 7.92 9.14
CA LYS A 91 -4.42 7.29 9.56
C LYS A 91 -4.19 7.45 11.07
N ASP A 92 -4.61 8.59 11.63
CA ASP A 92 -4.51 8.89 13.06
C ASP A 92 -5.53 8.11 13.94
N ARG A 93 -6.63 7.61 13.36
CA ARG A 93 -7.61 6.75 14.07
C ARG A 93 -7.34 5.26 13.90
N ALA A 94 -6.60 4.86 12.85
CA ALA A 94 -6.14 3.50 12.68
C ALA A 94 -5.05 3.20 13.73
N LYS A 95 -5.47 3.05 14.99
CA LYS A 95 -4.61 2.99 16.18
C LYS A 95 -3.68 1.77 16.18
N ASN A 96 -3.88 0.83 15.25
CA ASN A 96 -3.16 -0.43 15.16
C ASN A 96 -2.66 -0.73 13.73
N ILE A 97 -2.17 0.29 13.02
CA ILE A 97 -1.40 0.04 11.80
C ILE A 97 -0.11 -0.65 12.21
N ILE A 98 -0.08 -1.98 12.09
CA ILE A 98 1.14 -2.77 12.33
C ILE A 98 1.76 -2.98 10.96
N LYS A 99 2.81 -2.21 10.68
CA LYS A 99 3.66 -2.47 9.52
C LYS A 99 4.50 -3.72 9.82
N PRO A 100 4.60 -4.67 8.88
CA PRO A 100 5.38 -5.88 9.09
C PRO A 100 6.88 -5.65 8.97
N ILE A 101 7.29 -4.50 8.44
CA ILE A 101 8.68 -4.05 8.28
C ILE A 101 8.77 -2.62 8.83
N ASP A 102 9.92 -2.24 9.38
CA ASP A 102 10.23 -0.85 9.75
C ASP A 102 10.03 0.11 8.57
N GLU A 103 9.48 1.30 8.84
CA GLU A 103 9.14 2.28 7.79
C GLU A 103 10.36 2.77 7.01
N THR A 104 11.52 2.88 7.66
CA THR A 104 12.77 3.31 7.03
C THR A 104 13.23 2.26 6.02
N ILE A 105 13.19 0.98 6.41
CA ILE A 105 13.58 -0.15 5.57
C ILE A 105 12.58 -0.33 4.42
N GLU A 106 11.28 -0.26 4.71
CA GLU A 106 10.21 -0.31 3.70
C GLU A 106 10.40 0.79 2.64
N SER A 107 10.70 2.02 3.06
CA SER A 107 10.95 3.14 2.14
C SER A 107 12.21 2.92 1.29
N GLY A 108 13.29 2.41 1.88
CA GLY A 108 14.52 2.07 1.15
C GLY A 108 14.28 1.02 0.06
N ILE A 109 13.58 -0.07 0.42
CA ILE A 109 13.20 -1.14 -0.51
C ILE A 109 12.29 -0.61 -1.63
N TYR A 110 11.29 0.20 -1.29
CA TYR A 110 10.39 0.79 -2.29
C TYR A 110 11.16 1.65 -3.29
N ASN A 111 12.03 2.54 -2.81
CA ASN A 111 12.82 3.40 -3.69
C ASN A 111 13.74 2.56 -4.59
N MET A 112 14.37 1.53 -4.04
CA MET A 112 15.22 0.61 -4.79
C MET A 112 14.45 -0.12 -5.90
N LEU A 113 13.32 -0.74 -5.59
CA LEU A 113 12.51 -1.50 -6.56
C LEU A 113 11.83 -0.59 -7.59
N SER A 114 11.31 0.56 -7.15
CA SER A 114 10.68 1.56 -8.01
C SER A 114 11.69 2.12 -9.02
N ASN A 115 12.89 2.49 -8.55
CA ASN A 115 13.95 2.93 -9.44
C ASN A 115 14.40 1.79 -10.37
N SER A 116 14.50 0.55 -9.89
CA SER A 116 14.84 -0.60 -10.74
C SER A 116 13.81 -0.86 -11.84
N GLY A 117 12.53 -0.65 -11.58
CA GLY A 117 11.45 -0.82 -12.56
C GLY A 117 11.24 0.36 -13.51
N HIS A 118 11.61 1.58 -13.10
CA HIS A 118 11.44 2.81 -13.88
C HIS A 118 12.73 3.36 -14.50
N SER A 119 13.88 2.72 -14.27
CA SER A 119 15.15 3.13 -14.88
C SER A 119 15.14 2.83 -16.38
N PHE A 120 14.75 3.85 -17.17
CA PHE A 120 15.39 4.12 -18.47
C PHE A 120 16.93 4.10 -18.30
N PRO A 121 17.75 3.92 -19.35
CA PRO A 121 19.18 3.58 -19.26
C PRO A 121 20.11 4.58 -18.50
N LEU A 122 19.56 5.67 -17.97
CA LEU A 122 20.21 6.66 -17.11
C LEU A 122 19.86 6.55 -15.61
N GLY A 123 18.87 5.73 -15.24
CA GLY A 123 18.56 5.40 -13.85
C GLY A 123 19.55 4.39 -13.26
N LEU A 124 19.52 4.20 -11.94
CA LEU A 124 20.42 3.31 -11.19
C LEU A 124 20.60 1.97 -11.93
N ARG A 125 21.74 1.82 -12.60
CA ARG A 125 22.05 0.60 -13.34
C ARG A 125 22.41 -0.48 -12.32
N ASN A 126 21.48 -1.41 -12.11
CA ASN A 126 21.77 -2.68 -11.43
C ASN A 126 22.73 -3.55 -12.25
N PHE A 127 23.15 -3.10 -13.44
CA PHE A 127 24.13 -3.76 -14.28
C PHE A 127 24.90 -2.77 -15.16
N THR A 128 26.20 -2.66 -14.92
CA THR A 128 27.15 -2.51 -16.01
C THR A 128 28.07 -3.73 -15.93
N ASN A 129 28.24 -4.46 -17.03
CA ASN A 129 29.42 -5.34 -17.24
C ASN A 129 30.72 -4.51 -17.35
N SER A 130 30.74 -3.29 -16.82
CA SER A 130 31.91 -2.44 -16.80
C SER A 130 32.57 -2.62 -15.45
N ILE A 131 33.86 -2.94 -15.49
CA ILE A 131 34.79 -2.99 -14.36
C ILE A 131 34.80 -1.68 -13.56
N SER A 132 34.22 -0.60 -14.09
CA SER A 132 34.31 0.77 -13.58
C SER A 132 33.06 1.31 -12.87
N SER A 133 31.95 0.57 -12.77
CA SER A 133 30.78 1.05 -12.01
C SER A 133 30.19 -0.06 -11.15
N PRO A 134 30.35 -0.01 -9.82
CA PRO A 134 29.78 -1.02 -8.94
C PRO A 134 28.26 -0.99 -9.09
N ALA A 135 27.68 -2.12 -9.49
CA ALA A 135 26.25 -2.32 -9.35
C ALA A 135 25.93 -2.31 -7.86
N TYR A 136 24.91 -1.55 -7.44
CA TYR A 136 24.62 -1.38 -6.02
C TYR A 136 24.16 -2.68 -5.33
N LEU A 137 23.52 -3.59 -6.07
CA LEU A 137 23.06 -4.91 -5.62
C LEU A 137 23.03 -5.90 -6.81
N SER A 138 23.45 -7.14 -6.58
CA SER A 138 23.33 -8.22 -7.57
C SER A 138 21.86 -8.60 -7.84
N TRP A 139 21.60 -9.24 -8.99
CA TRP A 139 20.27 -9.78 -9.33
C TRP A 139 19.74 -10.77 -8.28
N ASN A 140 20.63 -11.55 -7.68
CA ASN A 140 20.26 -12.49 -6.62
C ASN A 140 19.74 -11.75 -5.38
N ASN A 141 20.39 -10.64 -5.03
CA ASN A 141 19.98 -9.81 -3.89
C ASN A 141 18.64 -9.12 -4.16
N LEU A 142 18.42 -8.60 -5.38
CA LEU A 142 17.14 -8.02 -5.78
C LEU A 142 16.00 -9.04 -5.80
N LEU A 143 16.27 -10.24 -6.31
CA LEU A 143 15.30 -11.34 -6.32
C LEU A 143 14.96 -11.77 -4.88
N PHE A 144 15.96 -11.92 -4.02
CA PHE A 144 15.78 -12.24 -2.62
C PHE A 144 14.89 -11.20 -1.91
N ILE A 145 15.24 -9.91 -2.01
CA ILE A 145 14.46 -8.83 -1.38
C ILE A 145 13.02 -8.84 -1.92
N SER A 146 12.83 -9.02 -3.23
CA SER A 146 11.50 -9.05 -3.84
C SER A 146 10.64 -10.21 -3.31
N LEU A 147 11.24 -11.40 -3.18
CA LEU A 147 10.57 -12.58 -2.65
C LEU A 147 10.23 -12.41 -1.17
N GLU A 148 11.19 -12.01 -0.34
CA GLU A 148 10.98 -11.85 1.09
C GLU A 148 9.91 -10.79 1.40
N VAL A 149 9.98 -9.64 0.75
CA VAL A 149 8.95 -8.60 0.91
C VAL A 149 7.58 -9.13 0.49
N THR A 150 7.50 -9.87 -0.62
CA THR A 150 6.23 -10.46 -1.06
C THR A 150 5.68 -11.46 -0.03
N ILE A 151 6.53 -12.35 0.50
CA ILE A 151 6.16 -13.34 1.52
C ILE A 151 5.67 -12.64 2.80
N ILE A 152 6.43 -11.67 3.30
CA ILE A 152 6.12 -10.93 4.52
C ILE A 152 4.76 -10.22 4.40
N TYR A 153 4.53 -9.48 3.33
CA TYR A 153 3.26 -8.77 3.14
C TYR A 153 2.09 -9.73 2.91
N LEU A 154 2.28 -10.80 2.12
CA LEU A 154 1.23 -11.79 1.89
C LEU A 154 0.86 -12.53 3.17
N ALA A 155 1.85 -12.94 3.98
CA ALA A 155 1.64 -13.57 5.27
C ALA A 155 0.96 -12.62 6.26
N SER A 156 1.38 -11.33 6.30
CA SER A 156 0.76 -10.29 7.12
C SER A 156 -0.72 -10.07 6.78
N VAL A 157 -1.04 -9.95 5.49
CA VAL A 157 -2.42 -9.82 4.99
C VAL A 157 -3.24 -11.06 5.32
N THR A 158 -2.70 -12.24 5.03
CA THR A 158 -3.35 -13.54 5.29
C THR A 158 -3.66 -13.72 6.78
N ASN A 159 -2.70 -13.47 7.65
CA ASN A 159 -2.86 -13.57 9.10
C ASN A 159 -4.00 -12.66 9.61
N ARG A 160 -4.05 -11.42 9.13
CA ARG A 160 -5.11 -10.46 9.48
C ARG A 160 -6.47 -10.90 8.94
N PHE A 161 -6.53 -11.36 7.68
CA PHE A 161 -7.76 -11.85 7.08
C PHE A 161 -8.35 -13.03 7.85
N ILE A 162 -7.52 -14.00 8.25
CA ILE A 162 -7.95 -15.16 9.04
C ILE A 162 -8.51 -14.73 10.40
N ARG A 163 -7.85 -13.77 11.09
CA ARG A 163 -8.33 -13.23 12.38
C ARG A 163 -9.66 -12.50 12.28
N LEU A 164 -9.93 -11.85 11.14
CA LEU A 164 -11.24 -11.22 10.90
C LEU A 164 -12.33 -12.26 10.62
N ARG A 165 -11.98 -13.36 9.96
CA ARG A 165 -12.91 -14.44 9.63
C ARG A 165 -12.54 -15.72 10.36
N ASN A 166 -12.78 -15.73 11.68
CA ASN A 166 -12.48 -16.86 12.58
C ASN A 166 -13.02 -18.22 12.10
N ARG A 167 -14.09 -18.26 11.27
CA ARG A 167 -14.57 -19.50 10.64
C ARG A 167 -13.56 -20.14 9.67
N HIS A 168 -12.67 -19.37 9.06
CA HIS A 168 -11.60 -19.92 8.21
C HIS A 168 -10.38 -20.39 9.02
N LEU A 169 -10.25 -19.93 10.27
CA LEU A 169 -9.21 -20.39 11.19
C LEU A 169 -9.36 -21.88 11.52
N SER A 170 -10.58 -22.43 11.51
CA SER A 170 -10.82 -23.86 11.78
C SER A 170 -10.38 -24.79 10.63
N HIS A 171 -10.20 -24.26 9.42
CA HIS A 171 -9.75 -25.04 8.26
C HIS A 171 -8.22 -25.13 8.14
N LEU A 172 -7.48 -24.35 8.95
CA LEU A 172 -6.02 -24.34 8.92
C LEU A 172 -5.46 -25.28 9.98
N SER A 173 -4.48 -26.09 9.58
CA SER A 173 -3.70 -26.90 10.52
C SER A 173 -2.86 -26.00 11.44
N GLN A 174 -2.46 -26.54 12.60
CA GLN A 174 -1.61 -25.81 13.53
C GLN A 174 -0.27 -25.39 12.89
N ASN A 175 0.27 -26.24 12.01
CA ASN A 175 1.50 -25.98 11.26
C ASN A 175 1.33 -24.79 10.31
N GLN A 176 0.20 -24.73 9.59
CA GLN A 176 -0.10 -23.61 8.69
C GLN A 176 -0.26 -22.29 9.45
N LYS A 177 -0.92 -22.30 10.62
CA LYS A 177 -1.07 -21.11 11.47
C LYS A 177 0.28 -20.61 11.98
N LYS A 178 1.15 -21.54 12.40
CA LYS A 178 2.51 -21.23 12.86
C LYS A 178 3.34 -20.62 11.72
N PHE A 179 3.33 -21.25 10.54
CA PHE A 179 4.01 -20.77 9.35
C PHE A 179 3.59 -19.34 8.97
N ILE A 180 2.29 -19.07 8.87
CA ILE A 180 1.77 -17.74 8.52
C ILE A 180 2.22 -16.69 9.54
N LYS A 181 2.26 -17.04 10.83
CA LYS A 181 2.70 -16.12 11.89
C LYS A 181 4.19 -15.83 11.78
N GLU A 182 5.02 -16.86 11.57
CA GLU A 182 6.47 -16.73 11.45
C GLU A 182 6.86 -15.91 10.20
N MET A 183 6.26 -16.23 9.07
CA MET A 183 6.51 -15.55 7.79
C MET A 183 5.98 -14.11 7.75
N SER A 184 5.13 -13.70 8.71
CA SER A 184 4.67 -12.31 8.81
C SER A 184 5.65 -11.38 9.53
N SER A 185 6.74 -11.92 10.07
CA SER A 185 7.82 -11.15 10.71
C SER A 185 8.96 -10.87 9.73
N ASP A 186 9.67 -9.77 9.93
CA ASP A 186 10.80 -9.33 9.13
C ASP A 186 12.14 -9.95 9.54
N GLY A 187 12.16 -10.86 10.52
CA GLY A 187 13.41 -11.39 11.09
C GLY A 187 14.37 -12.00 10.06
N VAL A 188 13.86 -12.69 9.04
CA VAL A 188 14.68 -13.25 7.95
C VAL A 188 15.34 -12.15 7.13
N LEU A 189 14.55 -11.13 6.75
CA LEU A 189 15.01 -9.98 5.98
C LEU A 189 16.04 -9.16 6.77
N ILE A 190 15.79 -8.89 8.05
CA ILE A 190 16.71 -8.14 8.92
C ILE A 190 18.03 -8.89 9.12
N ASN A 191 17.97 -10.20 9.36
CA ASN A 191 19.19 -11.02 9.49
C ASN A 191 20.02 -11.01 8.20
N TRP A 192 19.35 -11.14 7.05
CA TRP A 192 20.03 -11.05 5.76
C TRP A 192 20.68 -9.68 5.54
N LEU A 193 19.96 -8.59 5.81
CA LEU A 193 20.50 -7.22 5.71
C LEU A 193 21.73 -7.04 6.60
N ASN A 194 21.67 -7.51 7.85
CA ASN A 194 22.80 -7.44 8.77
C ASN A 194 24.01 -8.23 8.26
N ASN A 195 23.81 -9.42 7.70
CA ASN A 195 24.88 -10.20 7.10
C ASN A 195 25.53 -9.46 5.92
N CYS A 196 24.74 -8.87 5.03
CA CYS A 196 25.26 -8.07 3.91
C CYS A 196 26.08 -6.86 4.40
N ILE A 197 25.61 -6.17 5.45
CA ILE A 197 26.35 -5.05 6.06
C ILE A 197 27.68 -5.54 6.67
N GLU A 198 27.71 -6.72 7.26
CA GLU A 198 28.94 -7.31 7.80
C GLU A 198 29.92 -7.75 6.71
N GLU A 199 29.43 -8.31 5.61
CA GLU A 199 30.25 -8.72 4.47
C GLU A 199 30.90 -7.51 3.78
N ASP A 200 30.15 -6.43 3.58
CA ASP A 200 30.66 -5.17 3.05
C ASP A 200 31.75 -4.58 3.95
N LYS A 201 31.53 -4.56 5.28
CA LYS A 201 32.56 -4.14 6.25
C LYS A 201 33.83 -4.99 6.24
N LYS A 202 33.74 -6.25 5.81
CA LYS A 202 34.88 -7.17 5.66
C LYS A 202 35.58 -7.03 4.31
N GLY A 203 35.11 -6.14 3.43
CA GLY A 203 35.70 -5.88 2.12
C GLY A 203 35.31 -6.88 1.03
N PHE A 204 34.28 -7.70 1.26
CA PHE A 204 33.69 -8.53 0.21
C PHE A 204 32.65 -7.70 -0.54
N VAL A 205 32.95 -7.41 -1.80
CA VAL A 205 32.05 -6.65 -2.69
C VAL A 205 30.80 -7.49 -2.97
N LEU A 206 29.62 -6.91 -2.72
CA LEU A 206 28.28 -7.44 -3.03
C LEU A 206 27.97 -7.50 -4.54
#